data_AF-A0A0F9IP48-F1
#
_entry.id   AF-A0A0F9IP48-F1
#
_cell.length_a   1.000
_cell.length_b   1.000
_cell.length_c   1.000
_cell.angle_alpha   90.00
_cell.angle_beta   90.00
_cell.angle_gamma   90.00
#
_symmetry.space_group_name_H-M   'P 1'
#
loop_
_entity.id
_entity.type
_entity.pdbx_description
1 polymer ?
#
loop_
_entity_poly.entity_id
_entity_poly.type
_entity_poly.pdbx_seq_one_letter_code
_entity_poly.pdbx_strand_id
1 'polypeptide(L)'
;YYIVSIIPGTVLKVKAYKDFHGDKRLVDVPASLYNVINVTYGTIDTVQVVLIKALTSIPDQEWAGDDIYVTFESSVGPHIVDILTYLIENYSDLAIDDTSFSNIRPKLLPFPANFAILNRTNIVDVLQEIAFQARCSLRISNGVFFLSYLPEEPTAVDTLRDDDIENQSVTVTLTDTEELVTKYTAEWRLSYAQENLDKIVLRHNVNKYGIQEETYEYYIYNQPDIIFKVATFWLIRKSNSWKKFNCNVFLNKLNLETFDAITLDFNTNYVSNSNVKAIIEKATFNSENQTIELECWVPIKAGSMIEYPFAWPADEEEDAMFPTQEEFDAGNAGGNGIGADAVGNLPIGQIPLGDNAPIYVGGPNIVFGPQTDTGDPNPTDVGFAAQSLRIDSTIGGISDIAKPSLALGLNYISHSDLIPRIGGPKTLILPLESTLIVSSEDDALGKIGSLGDILQFNNDEEDSKLCIKLDARIVDITDTTKFGKLNDVWSIAEDEDENVLANKTTAVYTDQSDIAEFDFKYDTDGEKWGAGTAFLKEEDA
;
A
#
# COMPACT_ATOMS: atom_id res chain seq x y z
N TYR A 1 -9.10 8.35 29.09
CA TYR A 1 -8.23 7.19 28.76
C TYR A 1 -8.85 6.51 27.54
N TYR A 2 -8.04 5.84 26.74
CA TYR A 2 -8.46 5.15 25.53
C TYR A 2 -8.06 3.68 25.64
N ILE A 3 -9.00 2.77 25.36
CA ILE A 3 -8.69 1.33 25.23
C ILE A 3 -8.17 1.12 23.82
N VAL A 4 -6.92 0.70 23.69
CA VAL A 4 -6.27 0.46 22.39
C VAL A 4 -6.53 -0.94 21.90
N SER A 5 -6.43 -1.92 22.80
CA SER A 5 -6.58 -3.33 22.45
C SER A 5 -7.09 -4.14 23.63
N ILE A 6 -7.90 -5.16 23.33
CA ILE A 6 -8.28 -6.25 24.24
C ILE A 6 -7.42 -7.51 24.04
N ILE A 7 -6.49 -7.45 23.09
CA ILE A 7 -5.46 -8.46 22.84
C ILE A 7 -4.14 -7.93 23.41
N PRO A 8 -3.37 -8.73 24.16
CA PRO A 8 -2.07 -8.30 24.68
C PRO A 8 -1.12 -7.86 23.56
N GLY A 9 -0.28 -6.86 23.83
CA GLY A 9 0.68 -6.33 22.87
C GLY A 9 1.37 -5.07 23.37
N THR A 10 2.09 -4.41 22.47
CA THR A 10 2.93 -3.25 22.77
C THR A 10 2.47 -2.04 21.98
N VAL A 11 2.32 -0.90 22.66
CA VAL A 11 2.13 0.40 22.00
C VAL A 11 3.50 0.92 21.56
N LEU A 12 3.72 1.00 20.26
CA LEU A 12 4.97 1.46 19.67
C LEU A 12 5.01 2.99 19.55
N LYS A 13 3.90 3.60 19.11
CA LYS A 13 3.76 5.05 18.94
C LYS A 13 2.34 5.50 19.23
N VAL A 14 2.20 6.70 19.79
CA VAL A 14 0.92 7.41 19.92
C VAL A 14 1.04 8.70 19.13
N LYS A 15 0.06 8.95 18.27
CA LYS A 15 -0.02 10.11 17.38
C LYS A 15 -1.34 10.84 17.59
N ALA A 16 -1.36 12.13 17.32
CA ALA A 16 -2.57 12.95 17.31
C ALA A 16 -2.42 14.09 16.31
N TYR A 17 -3.54 14.68 15.88
CA TYR A 17 -3.52 15.80 14.94
C TYR A 17 -3.14 17.10 15.64
N LYS A 18 -2.18 17.84 15.07
CA LYS A 18 -1.94 19.25 15.35
C LYS A 18 -2.46 20.12 14.23
N ASP A 19 -2.96 21.29 14.59
CA ASP A 19 -3.40 22.33 13.66
C ASP A 19 -2.27 23.34 13.50
N PHE A 20 -1.62 23.33 12.35
CA PHE A 20 -0.60 24.31 11.98
C PHE A 20 -1.23 25.37 11.08
N HIS A 21 -1.93 26.33 11.68
CA HIS A 21 -2.55 27.47 10.98
C HIS A 21 -3.49 27.06 9.82
N GLY A 22 -4.34 26.05 10.03
CA GLY A 22 -5.31 25.56 9.05
C GLY A 22 -4.90 24.25 8.37
N ASP A 23 -3.65 23.83 8.48
CA ASP A 23 -3.16 22.53 7.99
C ASP A 23 -3.07 21.51 9.14
N LYS A 24 -3.86 20.45 9.06
CA LYS A 24 -3.90 19.39 10.09
C LYS A 24 -2.86 18.32 9.78
N ARG A 25 -1.92 18.13 10.69
CA ARG A 25 -0.86 17.11 10.55
C ARG A 25 -0.86 16.12 11.70
N LEU A 26 -0.73 14.84 11.37
CA LEU A 26 -0.61 13.78 12.34
C LEU A 26 0.84 13.73 12.87
N VAL A 27 1.04 14.03 14.14
CA VAL A 27 2.37 14.08 14.78
C VAL A 27 2.45 13.15 15.98
N ASP A 28 3.68 12.78 16.36
CA ASP A 28 3.92 11.96 17.55
C ASP A 28 3.57 12.74 18.82
N VAL A 29 2.76 12.14 19.70
CA VAL A 29 2.48 12.66 21.03
C VAL A 29 3.71 12.39 21.91
N PRO A 30 4.30 13.41 22.57
CA PRO A 30 5.43 13.19 23.47
C PRO A 30 5.10 12.17 24.56
N ALA A 31 6.02 11.23 24.81
CA ALA A 31 5.88 10.20 25.84
C ALA A 31 5.65 10.77 27.26
N SER A 32 6.02 12.03 27.50
CA SER A 32 5.74 12.72 28.76
C SER A 32 4.27 13.14 28.95
N LEU A 33 3.41 12.98 27.94
CA LEU A 33 2.00 13.38 27.97
C LEU A 33 1.03 12.20 28.12
N TYR A 34 1.52 10.96 28.07
CA TYR A 34 0.68 9.78 28.21
C TYR A 34 1.38 8.65 28.97
N ASN A 35 0.59 7.76 29.55
CA ASN A 35 1.06 6.49 30.09
C ASN A 35 0.37 5.34 29.35
N VAL A 36 1.11 4.26 29.10
CA VAL A 36 0.56 2.99 28.63
C VAL A 36 0.42 2.08 29.85
N ILE A 37 -0.78 1.58 30.11
CA ILE A 37 -1.04 0.70 31.24
C ILE A 37 -1.87 -0.51 30.80
N ASN A 38 -1.66 -1.63 31.48
CA ASN A 38 -2.51 -2.81 31.35
C ASN A 38 -3.52 -2.83 32.49
N VAL A 39 -4.80 -2.99 32.16
CA VAL A 39 -5.90 -3.00 33.12
C VAL A 39 -6.81 -4.19 32.82
N THR A 40 -7.09 -4.97 33.85
CA THR A 40 -8.03 -6.10 33.79
C THR A 40 -9.44 -5.64 34.17
N TYR A 41 -10.40 -5.88 33.28
CA TYR A 41 -11.83 -5.71 33.53
C TYR A 41 -12.53 -7.06 33.54
N GLY A 42 -12.71 -7.64 34.73
CA GLY A 42 -13.30 -8.97 34.87
C GLY A 42 -12.39 -10.04 34.28
N THR A 43 -12.78 -10.62 33.15
CA THR A 43 -12.01 -11.65 32.41
C THR A 43 -11.25 -11.08 31.22
N ILE A 44 -11.35 -9.78 30.95
CA ILE A 44 -10.73 -9.14 29.78
C ILE A 44 -9.55 -8.30 30.24
N ASP A 45 -8.37 -8.60 29.71
CA ASP A 45 -7.18 -7.76 29.87
C ASP A 45 -7.13 -6.73 28.74
N THR A 46 -6.87 -5.46 29.09
CA THR A 46 -6.86 -4.36 28.13
C THR A 46 -5.57 -3.58 28.19
N VAL A 47 -5.06 -3.18 27.03
CA VAL A 47 -3.97 -2.20 26.89
C VAL A 47 -4.61 -0.82 26.70
N GLN A 48 -4.24 0.13 27.56
CA GLN A 48 -4.81 1.48 27.57
C GLN A 48 -3.75 2.54 27.42
N VAL A 49 -4.11 3.60 26.71
CA VAL A 49 -3.37 4.86 26.68
C VAL A 49 -4.12 5.87 27.54
N VAL A 50 -3.47 6.33 28.60
CA VAL A 50 -3.98 7.33 29.53
C VAL A 50 -3.24 8.64 29.29
N LEU A 51 -3.91 9.59 28.65
CA LEU A 51 -3.42 10.97 28.57
C LEU A 51 -3.38 11.58 29.97
N ILE A 52 -2.26 12.21 30.33
CA ILE A 52 -2.06 12.84 31.65
C ILE A 52 -2.93 14.09 31.77
N LYS A 53 -3.16 14.79 30.64
CA LYS A 53 -4.07 15.91 30.48
C LYS A 53 -4.71 15.82 29.09
N ALA A 54 -5.87 16.43 28.89
CA ALA A 54 -6.44 16.59 27.55
C ALA A 54 -5.43 17.34 26.65
N LEU A 55 -5.22 16.88 25.43
CA LEU A 55 -4.28 17.50 24.50
C LEU A 55 -4.70 18.93 24.18
N THR A 56 -6.00 19.15 24.00
CA THR A 56 -6.62 20.48 23.78
C THR A 56 -6.43 21.44 24.97
N SER A 57 -6.12 20.93 26.17
CA SER A 57 -5.85 21.77 27.35
C SER A 57 -4.42 22.33 27.42
N ILE A 58 -3.57 22.00 26.45
CA ILE A 58 -2.19 22.49 26.35
C ILE A 58 -2.14 23.54 25.22
N PRO A 59 -2.45 24.83 25.53
CA PRO A 59 -2.64 25.86 24.51
C PRO A 59 -1.39 26.10 23.65
N ASP A 60 -0.20 25.92 24.23
CA ASP A 60 1.08 26.20 23.56
C ASP A 60 1.49 25.13 22.52
N GLN A 61 0.70 24.06 22.35
CA GLN A 61 1.04 22.94 21.46
C GLN A 61 0.09 22.74 20.27
N GLU A 62 -0.96 23.56 20.16
CA GLU A 62 -1.85 23.63 18.98
C GLU A 62 -2.43 22.28 18.55
N TRP A 63 -2.82 21.44 19.51
CA TRP A 63 -3.50 20.17 19.23
C TRP A 63 -4.89 20.43 18.63
N ALA A 64 -5.20 19.77 17.50
CA ALA A 64 -6.45 19.93 16.78
C ALA A 64 -7.66 19.25 17.46
N GLY A 65 -7.37 18.32 18.39
CA GLY A 65 -8.36 17.55 19.11
C GLY A 65 -7.73 16.62 20.15
N ASP A 66 -8.56 15.85 20.84
CA ASP A 66 -8.12 14.88 21.85
C ASP A 66 -8.07 13.44 21.30
N ASP A 67 -8.46 13.22 20.04
CA ASP A 67 -8.40 11.92 19.40
C ASP A 67 -6.95 11.48 19.16
N ILE A 68 -6.68 10.21 19.41
CA ILE A 68 -5.35 9.61 19.26
C ILE A 68 -5.38 8.45 18.27
N TYR A 69 -4.25 8.28 17.58
CA TYR A 69 -3.96 7.16 16.70
C TYR A 69 -2.78 6.40 17.26
N VAL A 70 -2.86 5.07 17.27
CA VAL A 70 -1.87 4.25 17.96
C VAL A 70 -1.28 3.23 16.99
N THR A 71 0.04 3.22 16.88
CA THR A 71 0.76 2.09 16.29
C THR A 71 0.90 1.03 17.36
N PHE A 72 0.18 -0.07 17.18
CA PHE A 72 0.11 -1.16 18.14
C PHE A 72 0.64 -2.44 17.50
N GLU A 73 1.52 -3.14 18.20
CA GLU A 73 2.01 -4.46 17.83
C GLU A 73 1.37 -5.49 18.75
N SER A 74 0.47 -6.29 18.18
CA SER A 74 -0.20 -7.37 18.88
C SER A 74 0.77 -8.52 19.15
N SER A 75 0.56 -9.23 20.27
CA SER A 75 1.24 -10.52 20.53
C SER A 75 0.73 -11.65 19.64
N VAL A 76 -0.39 -11.44 18.94
CA VAL A 76 -1.01 -12.35 17.97
C VAL A 76 -0.87 -11.75 16.58
N GLY A 77 -0.37 -12.53 15.62
CA GLY A 77 -0.09 -12.08 14.26
C GLY A 77 1.40 -11.72 14.06
N PRO A 78 1.77 -11.13 12.92
CA PRO A 78 0.91 -10.73 11.78
C PRO A 78 0.53 -11.90 10.86
N HIS A 79 0.89 -13.13 11.23
CA HIS A 79 0.61 -14.31 10.42
C HIS A 79 -0.88 -14.69 10.46
N ILE A 80 -1.50 -14.87 9.29
CA ILE A 80 -2.94 -15.15 9.14
C ILE A 80 -3.37 -16.40 9.93
N VAL A 81 -2.61 -17.50 9.84
CA VAL A 81 -2.89 -18.72 10.62
C VAL A 81 -2.94 -18.46 12.12
N ASP A 82 -2.03 -17.65 12.68
CA ASP A 82 -2.04 -17.32 14.12
C ASP A 82 -3.27 -16.50 14.49
N ILE A 83 -3.66 -15.57 13.63
CA ILE A 83 -4.85 -14.73 13.81
C ILE A 83 -6.11 -15.62 13.81
N LEU A 84 -6.26 -16.51 12.83
CA LEU A 84 -7.40 -17.43 12.74
C LEU A 84 -7.45 -18.38 13.94
N THR A 85 -6.32 -19.01 14.32
CA THR A 85 -6.24 -19.89 15.49
C THR A 85 -6.65 -19.15 16.76
N TYR A 86 -6.09 -17.96 17.01
CA TYR A 86 -6.42 -17.17 18.18
C TYR A 86 -7.91 -16.82 18.23
N LEU A 87 -8.49 -16.40 17.10
CA LEU A 87 -9.91 -16.05 17.01
C LEU A 87 -10.82 -17.26 17.29
N ILE A 88 -10.49 -18.43 16.76
CA ILE A 88 -11.24 -19.66 16.98
C ILE A 88 -11.15 -20.10 18.45
N GLU A 89 -9.96 -20.13 19.03
CA GLU A 89 -9.73 -20.62 20.40
C GLU A 89 -10.30 -19.68 21.49
N ASN A 90 -10.30 -18.37 21.25
CA ASN A 90 -10.73 -17.39 22.26
C ASN A 90 -12.19 -16.95 22.12
N TYR A 91 -12.78 -17.09 20.93
CA TYR A 91 -14.13 -16.58 20.64
C TYR A 91 -15.08 -17.62 20.03
N SER A 92 -14.70 -18.90 19.99
CA SER A 92 -15.59 -20.01 19.63
C SER A 92 -15.34 -21.23 20.52
N ASP A 93 -16.29 -22.19 20.51
CA ASP A 93 -16.15 -23.49 21.19
C ASP A 93 -15.67 -24.61 20.23
N LEU A 94 -15.20 -24.24 19.03
CA LEU A 94 -14.81 -25.16 17.97
C LEU A 94 -13.31 -25.42 18.00
N ALA A 95 -12.89 -26.57 17.48
CA ALA A 95 -11.48 -26.93 17.36
C ALA A 95 -10.94 -26.57 15.97
N ILE A 96 -9.62 -26.52 15.84
CA ILE A 96 -8.92 -26.47 14.56
C ILE A 96 -8.32 -27.84 14.22
N ASP A 97 -8.19 -28.14 12.93
CA ASP A 97 -7.37 -29.24 12.48
C ASP A 97 -5.91 -28.78 12.33
N ASP A 98 -5.08 -29.14 13.30
CA ASP A 98 -3.67 -28.75 13.38
C ASP A 98 -2.88 -29.06 12.10
N THR A 99 -3.25 -30.15 11.40
CA THR A 99 -2.57 -30.58 10.18
C THR A 99 -2.81 -29.61 9.03
N SER A 100 -4.07 -29.28 8.74
CA SER A 100 -4.42 -28.34 7.67
C SER A 100 -3.89 -26.94 7.93
N PHE A 101 -3.96 -26.45 9.17
CA PHE A 101 -3.41 -25.15 9.56
C PHE A 101 -1.89 -25.11 9.44
N SER A 102 -1.18 -26.17 9.89
CA SER A 102 0.28 -26.27 9.78
C SER A 102 0.76 -26.34 8.33
N ASN A 103 0.01 -27.04 7.46
CA ASN A 103 0.34 -27.16 6.04
C ASN A 103 0.23 -25.82 5.29
N ILE A 104 -0.70 -24.95 5.71
CA ILE A 104 -0.97 -23.67 5.03
C ILE A 104 -0.12 -22.55 5.59
N ARG A 105 0.33 -22.67 6.84
CA ARG A 105 1.23 -21.72 7.48
C ARG A 105 2.38 -21.24 6.58
N PRO A 106 3.24 -22.11 6.01
CA PRO A 106 4.35 -21.64 5.17
C PRO A 106 3.90 -20.89 3.90
N LYS A 107 2.70 -21.16 3.37
CA LYS A 107 2.18 -20.55 2.13
C LYS A 107 1.68 -19.12 2.37
N LEU A 108 1.23 -18.83 3.58
CA LEU A 108 0.76 -17.49 3.97
C LEU A 108 1.86 -16.63 4.58
N LEU A 109 3.08 -17.15 4.73
CA LEU A 109 4.21 -16.40 5.28
C LEU A 109 4.51 -15.08 4.52
N PRO A 110 4.42 -15.02 3.18
CA PRO A 110 4.63 -13.78 2.43
C PRO A 110 3.51 -12.74 2.57
N PHE A 111 2.40 -13.09 3.25
CA PHE A 111 1.17 -12.29 3.32
C PHE A 111 0.83 -11.88 4.76
N PRO A 112 1.62 -11.02 5.43
CA PRO A 112 1.30 -10.55 6.76
C PRO A 112 0.02 -9.69 6.78
N ALA A 113 -0.87 -9.96 7.72
CA ALA A 113 -2.11 -9.22 7.93
C ALA A 113 -1.97 -8.25 9.11
N ASN A 114 -2.28 -6.98 8.88
CA ASN A 114 -2.13 -5.89 9.84
C ASN A 114 -3.42 -5.06 9.87
N PHE A 115 -4.32 -5.35 10.81
CA PHE A 115 -5.62 -4.70 10.88
C PHE A 115 -6.16 -4.64 12.31
N ALA A 116 -7.22 -3.86 12.49
CA ALA A 116 -7.96 -3.75 13.74
C ALA A 116 -9.45 -4.01 13.52
N ILE A 117 -10.04 -4.83 14.40
CA ILE A 117 -11.49 -5.03 14.46
C ILE A 117 -12.05 -4.01 15.45
N LEU A 118 -12.64 -2.94 14.92
CA LEU A 118 -13.13 -1.81 15.73
C LEU A 118 -14.57 -2.01 16.22
N ASN A 119 -15.33 -2.87 15.54
CA ASN A 119 -16.72 -3.13 15.84
C ASN A 119 -16.93 -4.58 16.25
N ARG A 120 -17.94 -4.83 17.08
CA ARG A 120 -18.31 -6.19 17.46
C ARG A 120 -19.02 -6.87 16.29
N THR A 121 -18.38 -7.88 15.72
CA THR A 121 -18.89 -8.68 14.60
C THR A 121 -19.10 -10.14 15.02
N ASN A 122 -19.89 -10.90 14.27
CA ASN A 122 -19.97 -12.34 14.44
C ASN A 122 -18.59 -12.97 14.11
N ILE A 123 -18.14 -13.90 14.95
CA ILE A 123 -16.85 -14.55 14.76
C ILE A 123 -16.76 -15.33 13.45
N VAL A 124 -17.86 -15.98 13.02
CA VAL A 124 -17.90 -16.75 11.77
C VAL A 124 -17.75 -15.82 10.57
N ASP A 125 -18.41 -14.66 10.59
CA ASP A 125 -18.32 -13.68 9.50
C ASP A 125 -16.89 -13.14 9.39
N VAL A 126 -16.25 -12.81 10.52
CA VAL A 126 -14.84 -12.36 10.56
C VAL A 126 -13.89 -13.44 10.04
N LEU A 127 -14.06 -14.69 10.48
CA LEU A 127 -13.22 -15.79 10.00
C LEU A 127 -13.39 -16.01 8.48
N GLN A 128 -14.62 -15.91 7.98
CA GLN A 128 -14.92 -16.01 6.55
C GLN A 128 -14.27 -14.88 5.75
N GLU A 129 -14.35 -13.63 6.23
CA GLU A 129 -13.72 -12.48 5.58
C GLU A 129 -12.19 -12.58 5.56
N ILE A 130 -11.57 -12.96 6.68
CA ILE A 130 -10.11 -13.17 6.75
C ILE A 130 -9.70 -14.27 5.78
N ALA A 131 -10.41 -15.40 5.76
CA ALA A 131 -10.09 -16.50 4.85
C ALA A 131 -10.24 -16.09 3.38
N PHE A 132 -11.31 -15.39 3.02
CA PHE A 132 -11.52 -14.89 1.65
C PHE A 132 -10.39 -13.95 1.22
N GLN A 133 -10.06 -12.95 2.04
CA GLN A 133 -8.95 -12.02 1.77
C GLN A 133 -7.59 -12.75 1.75
N ALA A 134 -7.43 -13.85 2.50
CA ALA A 134 -6.23 -14.69 2.47
C ALA A 134 -6.14 -15.66 1.28
N ARG A 135 -7.14 -15.70 0.37
CA ARG A 135 -7.28 -16.72 -0.68
C ARG A 135 -7.38 -18.13 -0.11
N CYS A 136 -8.05 -18.28 1.03
CA CYS A 136 -8.28 -19.54 1.70
C CYS A 136 -9.77 -19.91 1.72
N SER A 137 -10.06 -21.20 1.86
CA SER A 137 -11.38 -21.66 2.29
C SER A 137 -11.31 -22.18 3.73
N LEU A 138 -12.37 -21.91 4.48
CA LEU A 138 -12.63 -22.49 5.79
C LEU A 138 -13.83 -23.42 5.67
N ARG A 139 -13.66 -24.67 6.10
CA ARG A 139 -14.77 -25.64 6.21
C ARG A 139 -14.87 -26.15 7.64
N ILE A 140 -16.09 -26.43 8.08
CA ILE A 140 -16.35 -27.04 9.38
C ILE A 140 -16.84 -28.47 9.13
N SER A 141 -16.14 -29.45 9.67
CA SER A 141 -16.61 -30.84 9.71
C SER A 141 -16.50 -31.36 11.13
N ASN A 142 -17.62 -31.89 11.65
CA ASN A 142 -17.72 -32.44 13.02
C ASN A 142 -17.19 -31.51 14.14
N GLY A 143 -17.43 -30.20 14.01
CA GLY A 143 -16.99 -29.19 15.00
C GLY A 143 -15.51 -28.82 14.93
N VAL A 144 -14.83 -29.21 13.85
CA VAL A 144 -13.42 -28.90 13.58
C VAL A 144 -13.32 -28.04 12.33
N PHE A 145 -12.59 -26.93 12.42
CA PHE A 145 -12.23 -26.09 11.28
C PHE A 145 -11.06 -26.69 10.51
N PHE A 146 -11.19 -26.77 9.20
CA PHE A 146 -10.12 -27.08 8.27
C PHE A 146 -9.89 -25.88 7.38
N LEU A 147 -8.62 -25.60 7.10
CA LEU A 147 -8.18 -24.53 6.22
C LEU A 147 -7.67 -25.16 4.91
N SER A 148 -7.97 -24.56 3.76
CA SER A 148 -7.37 -24.93 2.46
C SER A 148 -6.87 -23.68 1.74
N TYR A 149 -5.76 -23.80 1.02
CA TYR A 149 -5.18 -22.69 0.25
C TYR A 149 -5.65 -22.80 -1.20
N LEU A 150 -6.44 -21.83 -1.66
CA LEU A 150 -7.11 -21.88 -2.98
C LEU A 150 -6.19 -21.62 -4.18
N PRO A 151 -5.05 -20.91 -4.05
CA PRO A 151 -4.09 -20.74 -5.14
C PRO A 151 -3.29 -22.00 -5.47
N GLU A 152 -3.15 -22.95 -4.54
CA GLU A 152 -2.41 -24.18 -4.79
C GLU A 152 -3.33 -25.26 -5.37
N GLU A 153 -2.79 -26.05 -6.30
CA GLU A 153 -3.52 -27.19 -6.83
C GLU A 153 -3.79 -28.22 -5.70
N PRO A 154 -5.05 -28.56 -5.42
CA PRO A 154 -5.39 -29.38 -4.27
C PRO A 154 -4.91 -30.84 -4.45
N THR A 155 -4.75 -31.54 -3.32
CA THR A 155 -4.53 -33.00 -3.33
C THR A 155 -5.88 -33.72 -3.41
N ALA A 156 -6.06 -34.55 -4.44
CA ALA A 156 -7.30 -35.30 -4.63
C ALA A 156 -7.46 -36.39 -3.55
N VAL A 157 -8.65 -36.45 -2.93
CA VAL A 157 -9.00 -37.47 -1.92
C VAL A 157 -9.49 -38.77 -2.56
N ASP A 158 -9.97 -38.70 -3.80
CA ASP A 158 -10.47 -39.85 -4.56
C ASP A 158 -10.40 -39.58 -6.08
N THR A 159 -10.61 -40.62 -6.88
CA THR A 159 -10.76 -40.57 -8.34
C THR A 159 -12.15 -41.06 -8.73
N LEU A 160 -12.86 -40.29 -9.56
CA LEU A 160 -14.12 -40.72 -10.17
C LEU A 160 -13.86 -41.31 -11.55
N ARG A 161 -14.42 -42.49 -11.79
CA ARG A 161 -14.36 -43.22 -13.06
C ARG A 161 -15.75 -43.52 -13.60
N ASP A 162 -15.81 -44.02 -14.84
CA ASP A 162 -17.08 -44.35 -15.52
C ASP A 162 -17.95 -45.35 -14.71
N ASP A 163 -17.35 -46.25 -13.93
CA ASP A 163 -18.08 -47.22 -13.10
C ASP A 163 -18.67 -46.62 -11.81
N ASP A 164 -18.24 -45.41 -11.42
CA ASP A 164 -18.70 -44.73 -10.20
C ASP A 164 -19.94 -43.86 -10.44
N ILE A 165 -20.25 -43.55 -11.71
CA ILE A 165 -21.33 -42.65 -12.11
C ILE A 165 -22.57 -43.41 -12.56
N GLU A 166 -23.74 -42.89 -12.21
CA GLU A 166 -25.00 -43.40 -12.71
C GLU A 166 -25.13 -43.09 -14.21
N ASN A 167 -25.56 -44.09 -14.98
CA ASN A 167 -25.72 -43.94 -16.43
C ASN A 167 -26.72 -42.81 -16.75
N GLN A 168 -26.39 -41.98 -17.74
CA GLN A 168 -27.18 -40.82 -18.17
C GLN A 168 -27.40 -39.73 -17.09
N SER A 169 -26.62 -39.73 -16.00
CA SER A 169 -26.69 -38.67 -14.98
C SER A 169 -25.79 -37.47 -15.25
N VAL A 170 -24.78 -37.62 -16.13
CA VAL A 170 -23.76 -36.58 -16.36
C VAL A 170 -24.35 -35.38 -17.10
N THR A 171 -24.17 -34.20 -16.51
CA THR A 171 -24.49 -32.91 -17.13
C THR A 171 -23.32 -31.95 -16.94
N VAL A 172 -22.88 -31.29 -18.00
CA VAL A 172 -21.86 -30.23 -17.93
C VAL A 172 -22.55 -28.88 -18.05
N THR A 173 -22.44 -28.07 -17.01
CA THR A 173 -22.91 -26.69 -16.98
C THR A 173 -21.72 -25.73 -16.98
N LEU A 174 -21.99 -24.44 -17.08
CA LEU A 174 -21.00 -23.38 -17.02
C LEU A 174 -21.36 -22.44 -15.86
N THR A 175 -20.38 -21.72 -15.34
CA THR A 175 -20.65 -20.55 -14.48
C THR A 175 -21.49 -19.55 -15.26
N ASP A 176 -22.57 -19.08 -14.64
CA ASP A 176 -23.52 -18.18 -15.30
C ASP A 176 -22.83 -16.85 -15.63
N THR A 177 -23.10 -16.32 -16.83
CA THR A 177 -22.45 -15.10 -17.30
C THR A 177 -22.83 -13.86 -16.50
N GLU A 178 -23.95 -13.91 -15.75
CA GLU A 178 -24.44 -12.85 -14.87
C GLU A 178 -23.75 -12.85 -13.50
N GLU A 179 -23.03 -13.91 -13.16
CA GLU A 179 -22.25 -14.02 -11.91
C GLU A 179 -20.79 -13.59 -12.10
N LEU A 180 -20.40 -13.24 -13.34
CA LEU A 180 -19.03 -12.90 -13.66
C LEU A 180 -18.68 -11.49 -13.17
N VAL A 181 -17.40 -11.28 -12.87
CA VAL A 181 -16.87 -9.97 -12.55
C VAL A 181 -15.71 -9.66 -13.46
N THR A 182 -15.96 -8.76 -14.42
CA THR A 182 -14.97 -8.35 -15.42
C THR A 182 -14.26 -7.05 -15.05
N LYS A 183 -14.77 -6.33 -14.04
CA LYS A 183 -14.09 -5.19 -13.40
C LYS A 183 -14.14 -5.34 -11.89
N TYR A 184 -13.00 -5.53 -11.26
CA TYR A 184 -12.86 -5.74 -9.83
C TYR A 184 -12.14 -4.54 -9.21
N THR A 185 -12.78 -3.86 -8.27
CA THR A 185 -12.19 -2.71 -7.55
C THR A 185 -11.84 -3.14 -6.14
N ALA A 186 -10.54 -3.29 -5.86
CA ALA A 186 -10.03 -3.56 -4.53
C ALA A 186 -9.79 -2.24 -3.80
N GLU A 187 -10.45 -2.04 -2.67
CA GLU A 187 -10.28 -0.89 -1.79
C GLU A 187 -9.49 -1.27 -0.54
N TRP A 188 -8.60 -0.41 -0.05
CA TRP A 188 -7.86 -0.66 1.20
C TRP A 188 -7.46 0.64 1.88
N ARG A 189 -6.79 0.51 3.03
CA ARG A 189 -6.23 1.64 3.78
C ARG A 189 -4.80 1.34 4.20
N LEU A 190 -3.90 2.30 4.09
CA LEU A 190 -2.54 2.19 4.65
C LEU A 190 -2.56 2.30 6.17
N SER A 191 -3.46 3.14 6.70
CA SER A 191 -3.64 3.35 8.14
C SER A 191 -5.06 3.79 8.46
N TYR A 192 -5.48 3.62 9.72
CA TYR A 192 -6.77 4.14 10.21
C TYR A 192 -6.79 5.66 10.39
N ALA A 193 -5.68 6.36 10.18
CA ALA A 193 -5.63 7.82 10.20
C ALA A 193 -6.05 8.46 8.88
N GLN A 194 -6.11 7.67 7.81
CA GLN A 194 -6.50 8.09 6.48
C GLN A 194 -8.02 8.21 6.37
N GLU A 195 -8.50 9.28 5.73
CA GLU A 195 -9.95 9.53 5.58
C GLU A 195 -10.57 8.74 4.42
N ASN A 196 -9.86 8.62 3.29
CA ASN A 196 -10.35 8.00 2.07
C ASN A 196 -9.64 6.68 1.80
N LEU A 197 -10.37 5.64 1.36
CA LEU A 197 -9.76 4.39 0.95
C LEU A 197 -8.96 4.57 -0.36
N ASP A 198 -7.83 3.88 -0.43
CA ASP A 198 -7.11 3.67 -1.68
C ASP A 198 -7.80 2.61 -2.52
N LYS A 199 -7.55 2.64 -3.83
CA LYS A 199 -8.19 1.73 -4.78
C LYS A 199 -7.26 1.26 -5.90
N ILE A 200 -7.43 0.00 -6.26
CA ILE A 200 -6.86 -0.68 -7.42
C ILE A 200 -8.07 -1.14 -8.20
N VAL A 201 -8.18 -0.69 -9.44
CA VAL A 201 -9.15 -1.24 -10.37
C VAL A 201 -8.43 -2.32 -11.17
N LEU A 202 -9.06 -3.45 -11.44
CA LEU A 202 -8.56 -4.51 -12.30
C LEU A 202 -9.65 -4.88 -13.31
N ARG A 203 -9.27 -5.22 -14.54
CA ARG A 203 -10.21 -5.58 -15.61
C ARG A 203 -9.74 -6.82 -16.36
N HIS A 204 -10.67 -7.72 -16.64
CA HIS A 204 -10.37 -8.91 -17.45
C HIS A 204 -11.63 -9.42 -18.15
N ASN A 205 -11.50 -9.91 -19.38
CA ASN A 205 -12.60 -10.40 -20.24
C ASN A 205 -13.73 -9.38 -20.53
N VAL A 206 -13.50 -8.07 -20.36
CA VAL A 206 -14.50 -7.02 -20.63
C VAL A 206 -14.99 -7.06 -22.08
N ASN A 207 -14.09 -7.28 -23.05
CA ASN A 207 -14.44 -7.40 -24.47
C ASN A 207 -15.36 -8.60 -24.75
N LYS A 208 -15.24 -9.67 -23.95
CA LYS A 208 -15.99 -10.92 -24.14
C LYS A 208 -17.35 -10.92 -23.44
N TYR A 209 -17.44 -10.41 -22.21
CA TYR A 209 -18.64 -10.52 -21.37
C TYR A 209 -19.27 -9.16 -21.00
N GLY A 210 -18.71 -8.05 -21.47
CA GLY A 210 -19.12 -6.70 -21.07
C GLY A 210 -18.56 -6.31 -19.69
N ILE A 211 -18.99 -5.16 -19.18
CA ILE A 211 -18.58 -4.65 -17.86
C ILE A 211 -19.55 -5.16 -16.80
N GLN A 212 -19.02 -5.91 -15.83
CA GLN A 212 -19.70 -6.37 -14.63
C GLN A 212 -18.80 -6.04 -13.44
N GLU A 213 -19.27 -5.15 -12.57
CA GLU A 213 -18.44 -4.49 -11.56
C GLU A 213 -18.69 -5.02 -10.15
N GLU A 214 -17.61 -5.30 -9.42
CA GLU A 214 -17.64 -5.55 -7.98
C GLU A 214 -16.60 -4.68 -7.29
N THR A 215 -16.96 -4.10 -6.15
CA THR A 215 -16.03 -3.40 -5.26
C THR A 215 -15.92 -4.17 -3.96
N TYR A 216 -14.70 -4.38 -3.48
CA TYR A 216 -14.43 -5.14 -2.26
C TYR A 216 -13.34 -4.46 -1.42
N GLU A 217 -13.60 -4.30 -0.12
CA GLU A 217 -12.64 -3.72 0.84
C GLU A 217 -11.74 -4.80 1.45
N TYR A 218 -10.44 -4.73 1.16
CA TYR A 218 -9.38 -5.52 1.76
C TYR A 218 -8.86 -4.86 3.03
N TYR A 219 -9.59 -5.03 4.13
CA TYR A 219 -9.22 -4.40 5.41
C TYR A 219 -8.13 -5.15 6.18
N ILE A 220 -7.85 -6.43 5.88
CA ILE A 220 -6.84 -7.19 6.65
C ILE A 220 -5.41 -6.83 6.26
N TYR A 221 -5.22 -6.28 5.06
CA TYR A 221 -3.93 -5.89 4.52
C TYR A 221 -3.82 -4.39 4.42
N ASN A 222 -2.63 -3.90 4.72
CA ASN A 222 -2.26 -2.51 4.47
C ASN A 222 -1.18 -2.39 3.37
N GLN A 223 -0.65 -3.50 2.86
CA GLN A 223 0.39 -3.51 1.83
C GLN A 223 -0.26 -3.66 0.45
N PRO A 224 -0.08 -2.69 -0.47
CA PRO A 224 -0.85 -2.67 -1.70
C PRO A 224 -0.40 -3.75 -2.69
N ASP A 225 0.85 -4.20 -2.63
CA ASP A 225 1.40 -5.32 -3.40
C ASP A 225 0.76 -6.67 -3.02
N ILE A 226 0.44 -6.90 -1.74
CA ILE A 226 -0.37 -8.06 -1.34
C ILE A 226 -1.77 -7.96 -1.93
N ILE A 227 -2.40 -6.79 -1.80
CA ILE A 227 -3.78 -6.57 -2.24
C ILE A 227 -3.89 -6.75 -3.75
N PHE A 228 -2.94 -6.19 -4.51
CA PHE A 228 -2.86 -6.37 -5.95
C PHE A 228 -2.80 -7.84 -6.35
N LYS A 229 -1.97 -8.63 -5.67
CA LYS A 229 -1.81 -10.07 -5.92
C LYS A 229 -3.06 -10.87 -5.58
N VAL A 230 -3.64 -10.60 -4.41
CA VAL A 230 -4.86 -11.25 -3.95
C VAL A 230 -6.06 -10.90 -4.83
N ALA A 231 -6.20 -9.63 -5.18
CA ALA A 231 -7.26 -9.15 -6.06
C ALA A 231 -7.13 -9.75 -7.47
N THR A 232 -5.91 -9.95 -7.97
CA THR A 232 -5.67 -10.62 -9.27
C THR A 232 -6.14 -12.07 -9.25
N PHE A 233 -5.84 -12.81 -8.19
CA PHE A 233 -6.37 -14.18 -8.02
C PHE A 233 -7.91 -14.22 -8.09
N TRP A 234 -8.58 -13.31 -7.38
CA TRP A 234 -10.05 -13.25 -7.38
C TRP A 234 -10.60 -12.77 -8.73
N LEU A 235 -9.95 -11.83 -9.40
CA LEU A 235 -10.29 -11.41 -10.76
C LEU A 235 -10.23 -12.60 -11.72
N ILE A 236 -9.16 -13.41 -11.68
CA ILE A 236 -9.02 -14.60 -12.54
C ILE A 236 -10.18 -15.57 -12.32
N ARG A 237 -10.53 -15.85 -11.05
CA ARG A 237 -11.64 -16.75 -10.72
C ARG A 237 -13.01 -16.20 -11.09
N LYS A 238 -13.25 -14.91 -10.90
CA LYS A 238 -14.57 -14.30 -11.13
C LYS A 238 -14.82 -13.85 -12.57
N SER A 239 -13.77 -13.51 -13.33
CA SER A 239 -13.91 -12.99 -14.71
C SER A 239 -14.08 -14.09 -15.77
N ASN A 240 -13.88 -15.35 -15.41
CA ASN A 240 -13.95 -16.50 -16.32
C ASN A 240 -15.21 -17.34 -16.05
N SER A 241 -15.88 -17.77 -17.12
CA SER A 241 -16.91 -18.80 -17.01
C SER A 241 -16.25 -20.18 -17.00
N TRP A 242 -16.34 -20.87 -15.86
CA TRP A 242 -15.75 -22.18 -15.63
C TRP A 242 -16.74 -23.30 -15.93
N LYS A 243 -16.23 -24.46 -16.35
CA LYS A 243 -17.05 -25.67 -16.46
C LYS A 243 -17.40 -26.21 -15.08
N LYS A 244 -18.64 -26.66 -14.95
CA LYS A 244 -19.15 -27.40 -13.80
C LYS A 244 -19.55 -28.80 -14.25
N PHE A 245 -18.99 -29.82 -13.60
CA PHE A 245 -19.30 -31.21 -13.85
C PHE A 245 -20.34 -31.68 -12.83
N ASN A 246 -21.51 -32.08 -13.32
CA ASN A 246 -22.60 -32.58 -12.49
C ASN A 246 -22.83 -34.06 -12.79
N CYS A 247 -22.97 -34.89 -11.76
CA CYS A 247 -23.30 -36.30 -11.93
C CYS A 247 -23.96 -36.87 -10.67
N ASN A 248 -24.60 -38.03 -10.82
CA ASN A 248 -24.97 -38.86 -9.67
C ASN A 248 -23.92 -39.95 -9.51
N VAL A 249 -23.39 -40.11 -8.29
CA VAL A 249 -22.47 -41.21 -7.94
C VAL A 249 -23.13 -42.19 -6.99
N PHE A 250 -22.60 -43.42 -6.97
CA PHE A 250 -23.08 -44.48 -6.08
C PHE A 250 -22.53 -44.36 -4.65
N LEU A 251 -23.10 -45.14 -3.72
CA LEU A 251 -22.76 -45.13 -2.28
C LEU A 251 -21.29 -45.43 -1.96
N ASN A 252 -20.52 -46.00 -2.89
CA ASN A 252 -19.07 -46.20 -2.70
C ASN A 252 -18.29 -44.88 -2.61
N LYS A 253 -18.92 -43.75 -2.96
CA LYS A 253 -18.37 -42.40 -2.89
C LYS A 253 -19.00 -41.55 -1.77
N LEU A 254 -19.60 -42.19 -0.77
CA LEU A 254 -20.26 -41.51 0.37
C LEU A 254 -19.31 -40.68 1.24
N ASN A 255 -18.02 -40.95 1.17
CA ASN A 255 -16.98 -40.22 1.89
C ASN A 255 -16.61 -38.87 1.24
N LEU A 256 -17.17 -38.54 0.08
CA LEU A 256 -16.92 -37.26 -0.59
C LEU A 256 -17.74 -36.14 0.05
N GLU A 257 -17.07 -35.08 0.48
CA GLU A 257 -17.67 -33.90 1.10
C GLU A 257 -17.51 -32.64 0.23
N THR A 258 -18.26 -31.59 0.54
CA THR A 258 -18.08 -30.27 -0.08
C THR A 258 -16.66 -29.74 0.21
N PHE A 259 -16.04 -29.12 -0.79
CA PHE A 259 -14.66 -28.65 -0.84
C PHE A 259 -13.58 -29.74 -0.90
N ASP A 260 -13.94 -31.02 -0.98
CA ASP A 260 -12.97 -32.05 -1.33
C ASP A 260 -12.56 -31.92 -2.80
N ALA A 261 -11.29 -32.23 -3.07
CA ALA A 261 -10.76 -32.34 -4.42
C ALA A 261 -10.84 -33.78 -4.91
N ILE A 262 -11.27 -33.98 -6.14
CA ILE A 262 -11.35 -35.28 -6.79
C ILE A 262 -10.67 -35.25 -8.16
N THR A 263 -10.12 -36.37 -8.59
CA THR A 263 -9.66 -36.52 -9.98
C THR A 263 -10.78 -37.08 -10.85
N LEU A 264 -11.10 -36.37 -11.93
CA LEU A 264 -12.03 -36.86 -12.95
C LEU A 264 -11.22 -37.66 -14.00
N ASP A 265 -11.38 -38.98 -14.00
CA ASP A 265 -10.65 -39.95 -14.82
C ASP A 265 -11.65 -40.79 -15.62
N PHE A 266 -12.17 -40.21 -16.69
CA PHE A 266 -13.19 -40.84 -17.54
C PHE A 266 -12.61 -41.21 -18.91
N ASN A 267 -13.08 -42.33 -19.48
CA ASN A 267 -12.74 -42.66 -20.87
C ASN A 267 -13.41 -41.71 -21.88
N THR A 268 -14.51 -41.07 -21.47
CA THR A 268 -15.20 -40.06 -22.25
C THR A 268 -14.74 -38.66 -21.84
N ASN A 269 -14.32 -37.86 -22.81
CA ASN A 269 -13.89 -36.48 -22.58
C ASN A 269 -15.10 -35.57 -22.31
N TYR A 270 -15.67 -35.64 -21.11
CA TYR A 270 -16.83 -34.81 -20.71
C TYR A 270 -16.44 -33.34 -20.57
N VAL A 271 -15.37 -33.05 -19.83
CA VAL A 271 -14.95 -31.67 -19.48
C VAL A 271 -13.54 -31.33 -19.91
N SER A 272 -12.67 -32.33 -20.08
CA SER A 272 -11.24 -32.18 -20.36
C SER A 272 -10.76 -33.22 -21.37
N ASN A 273 -9.63 -32.95 -22.03
CA ASN A 273 -8.91 -33.91 -22.87
C ASN A 273 -8.01 -34.87 -22.07
N SER A 274 -7.80 -34.59 -20.79
CA SER A 274 -6.99 -35.40 -19.87
C SER A 274 -7.64 -35.45 -18.49
N ASN A 275 -7.13 -36.30 -17.63
CA ASN A 275 -7.54 -36.33 -16.22
C ASN A 275 -7.31 -34.94 -15.62
N VAL A 276 -8.31 -34.46 -14.89
CA VAL A 276 -8.32 -33.10 -14.32
C VAL A 276 -8.84 -33.15 -12.89
N LYS A 277 -8.30 -32.30 -12.02
CA LYS A 277 -8.81 -32.15 -10.66
C LYS A 277 -10.03 -31.24 -10.65
N ALA A 278 -11.00 -31.57 -9.82
CA ALA A 278 -12.20 -30.78 -9.62
C ALA A 278 -12.49 -30.61 -8.13
N ILE A 279 -13.08 -29.48 -7.76
CA ILE A 279 -13.52 -29.20 -6.39
C ILE A 279 -15.01 -29.45 -6.28
N ILE A 280 -15.44 -30.24 -5.30
CA ILE A 280 -16.87 -30.46 -5.04
C ILE A 280 -17.47 -29.18 -4.43
N GLU A 281 -18.36 -28.52 -5.16
CA GLU A 281 -19.11 -27.35 -4.65
C GLU A 281 -20.39 -27.76 -3.93
N LYS A 282 -20.98 -28.90 -4.32
CA LYS A 282 -22.19 -29.46 -3.72
C LYS A 282 -22.12 -30.98 -3.71
N ALA A 283 -22.43 -31.57 -2.56
CA ALA A 283 -22.67 -33.00 -2.40
C ALA A 283 -24.00 -33.21 -1.67
N THR A 284 -24.99 -33.84 -2.32
CA THR A 284 -26.32 -34.06 -1.74
C THR A 284 -26.72 -35.53 -1.83
N PHE A 285 -26.97 -36.15 -0.67
CA PHE A 285 -27.42 -37.53 -0.62
C PHE A 285 -28.93 -37.66 -0.92
N ASN A 286 -29.27 -38.50 -1.90
CA ASN A 286 -30.63 -38.87 -2.24
C ASN A 286 -30.97 -40.25 -1.68
N SER A 287 -31.84 -40.29 -0.65
CA SER A 287 -32.23 -41.53 0.02
C SER A 287 -33.19 -42.41 -0.79
N GLU A 288 -33.90 -41.86 -1.76
CA GLU A 288 -34.83 -42.61 -2.62
C GLU A 288 -34.06 -43.44 -3.65
N ASN A 289 -33.05 -42.83 -4.26
CA ASN A 289 -32.24 -43.46 -5.31
C ASN A 289 -30.95 -44.10 -4.79
N GLN A 290 -30.61 -43.85 -3.52
CA GLN A 290 -29.33 -44.27 -2.92
C GLN A 290 -28.11 -43.76 -3.70
N THR A 291 -28.21 -42.55 -4.22
CA THR A 291 -27.15 -41.87 -4.98
C THR A 291 -26.76 -40.57 -4.30
N ILE A 292 -25.63 -40.02 -4.70
CA ILE A 292 -25.13 -38.72 -4.26
C ILE A 292 -25.05 -37.83 -5.50
N GLU A 293 -25.77 -36.72 -5.48
CA GLU A 293 -25.67 -35.68 -6.50
C GLU A 293 -24.42 -34.84 -6.19
N LEU A 294 -23.48 -34.81 -7.14
CA LEU A 294 -22.27 -34.02 -7.06
C LEU A 294 -22.30 -32.90 -8.11
N GLU A 295 -21.96 -31.69 -7.69
CA GLU A 295 -21.60 -30.56 -8.56
C GLU A 295 -20.13 -30.21 -8.28
N CYS A 296 -19.30 -30.26 -9.31
CA CYS A 296 -17.86 -30.04 -9.20
C CYS A 296 -17.41 -28.88 -10.08
N TRP A 297 -16.73 -27.90 -9.49
CA TRP A 297 -16.02 -26.86 -10.23
C TRP A 297 -14.75 -27.44 -10.86
N VAL A 298 -14.54 -27.15 -12.14
CA VAL A 298 -13.40 -27.64 -12.91
C VAL A 298 -12.59 -26.43 -13.43
N PRO A 299 -11.25 -26.44 -13.33
CA PRO A 299 -10.37 -25.35 -13.76
C PRO A 299 -10.25 -25.24 -15.31
N ILE A 300 -11.34 -25.43 -16.04
CA ILE A 300 -11.40 -25.38 -17.50
C ILE A 300 -12.40 -24.30 -17.93
N LYS A 301 -11.92 -23.33 -18.72
CA LYS A 301 -12.74 -22.24 -19.26
C LYS A 301 -13.79 -22.76 -20.25
N ALA A 302 -14.91 -22.04 -20.34
CA ALA A 302 -15.91 -22.25 -21.40
C ALA A 302 -15.26 -22.20 -22.80
N GLY A 303 -15.48 -23.24 -23.60
CA GLY A 303 -14.91 -23.38 -24.95
C GLY A 303 -13.52 -24.03 -25.01
N SER A 304 -12.88 -24.28 -23.87
CA SER A 304 -11.61 -25.02 -23.78
C SER A 304 -11.86 -26.49 -23.40
N MET A 305 -10.85 -27.35 -23.60
CA MET A 305 -10.76 -28.70 -23.04
C MET A 305 -9.41 -28.93 -22.33
N ILE A 306 -8.71 -27.84 -22.05
CA ILE A 306 -7.40 -27.79 -21.39
C ILE A 306 -7.56 -26.97 -20.12
N GLU A 307 -6.95 -27.44 -19.05
CA GLU A 307 -6.86 -26.74 -17.77
C GLU A 307 -6.23 -25.36 -17.94
N TYR A 308 -6.81 -24.36 -17.27
CA TYR A 308 -6.28 -23.01 -17.30
C TYR A 308 -5.14 -22.88 -16.29
N PRO A 309 -3.91 -22.48 -16.70
CA PRO A 309 -2.74 -22.46 -15.82
C PRO A 309 -2.98 -21.65 -14.55
N PHE A 310 -3.50 -20.43 -14.69
CA PHE A 310 -3.70 -19.54 -13.55
C PHE A 310 -4.95 -19.84 -12.71
N ALA A 311 -5.60 -21.00 -12.88
CA ALA A 311 -6.63 -21.47 -11.96
C ALA A 311 -6.04 -21.81 -10.57
N TRP A 312 -4.79 -22.27 -10.56
CA TRP A 312 -3.99 -22.65 -9.39
C TRP A 312 -2.61 -21.97 -9.44
N PRO A 313 -2.53 -20.64 -9.32
CA PRO A 313 -1.30 -19.93 -9.64
C PRO A 313 -0.13 -20.19 -8.67
N ALA A 314 -0.34 -20.75 -7.47
CA ALA A 314 0.65 -20.74 -6.39
C ALA A 314 2.05 -21.22 -6.80
N ASP A 315 2.09 -22.30 -7.58
CA ASP A 315 3.32 -23.00 -8.00
C ASP A 315 3.59 -22.87 -9.50
N GLU A 316 2.91 -21.94 -10.20
CA GLU A 316 3.21 -21.63 -11.60
C GLU A 316 4.63 -21.06 -11.73
N GLU A 317 5.23 -21.24 -12.91
CA GLU A 317 6.60 -20.77 -13.18
C GLU A 317 6.70 -19.24 -13.05
N GLU A 318 7.85 -18.74 -12.61
CA GLU A 318 8.08 -17.31 -12.36
C GLU A 318 7.96 -16.44 -13.63
N ASP A 319 8.14 -17.04 -14.81
CA ASP A 319 8.00 -16.38 -16.12
C ASP A 319 6.60 -16.57 -16.75
N ALA A 320 5.67 -17.23 -16.07
CA ALA A 320 4.30 -17.41 -16.54
C ALA A 320 3.51 -16.10 -16.46
N MET A 321 3.27 -15.49 -17.63
CA MET A 321 2.62 -14.19 -17.74
C MET A 321 1.09 -14.28 -17.80
N PHE A 322 0.45 -13.55 -16.89
CA PHE A 322 -0.96 -13.20 -16.91
C PHE A 322 -1.15 -11.75 -17.38
N PRO A 323 -2.19 -11.44 -18.17
CA PRO A 323 -2.99 -12.36 -18.98
C PRO A 323 -2.13 -13.10 -20.01
N THR A 324 -2.60 -14.25 -20.47
CA THR A 324 -1.87 -15.01 -21.51
C THR A 324 -1.78 -14.22 -22.82
N GLN A 325 -0.79 -14.50 -23.67
CA GLN A 325 -0.67 -13.84 -24.99
C GLN A 325 -1.94 -14.01 -25.84
N GLU A 326 -2.60 -15.17 -25.76
CA GLU A 326 -3.87 -15.40 -26.46
C GLU A 326 -4.99 -14.47 -25.94
N GLU A 327 -5.05 -14.24 -24.63
CA GLU A 327 -6.01 -13.30 -24.02
C GLU A 327 -5.70 -11.85 -24.40
N PHE A 328 -4.42 -11.49 -24.49
CA PHE A 328 -3.98 -10.19 -24.97
C PHE A 328 -4.37 -9.96 -26.44
N ASP A 329 -4.04 -10.91 -27.33
CA ASP A 329 -4.35 -10.85 -28.75
C ASP A 329 -5.86 -10.79 -29.01
N ALA A 330 -6.65 -11.42 -28.14
CA ALA A 330 -8.12 -11.39 -28.19
C ALA A 330 -8.74 -10.11 -27.56
N GLY A 331 -7.93 -9.20 -27.02
CA GLY A 331 -8.39 -7.97 -26.35
C GLY A 331 -9.09 -8.24 -25.02
N ASN A 332 -8.80 -9.37 -24.37
CA ASN A 332 -9.40 -9.78 -23.09
C ASN A 332 -8.52 -9.45 -21.88
N ALA A 333 -7.27 -9.04 -22.10
CA ALA A 333 -6.30 -8.77 -21.04
C ALA A 333 -6.68 -7.64 -20.07
N GLY A 334 -7.63 -6.78 -20.43
CA GLY A 334 -7.94 -5.55 -19.67
C GLY A 334 -7.73 -4.32 -20.55
N GLY A 335 -7.76 -3.13 -19.94
CA GLY A 335 -7.46 -1.87 -20.62
C GLY A 335 -5.95 -1.58 -20.71
N ASN A 336 -5.57 -0.58 -21.51
CA ASN A 336 -4.19 -0.07 -21.61
C ASN A 336 -3.89 0.93 -20.48
N GLY A 337 -4.11 0.51 -19.25
CA GLY A 337 -3.95 1.33 -18.05
C GLY A 337 -2.51 1.77 -17.79
N ILE A 338 -2.32 2.77 -16.91
CA ILE A 338 -0.99 3.18 -16.47
C ILE A 338 -0.27 1.98 -15.85
N GLY A 339 0.93 1.67 -16.35
CA GLY A 339 1.74 0.57 -15.85
C GLY A 339 1.70 -0.70 -16.69
N ALA A 340 0.78 -0.83 -17.66
CA ALA A 340 0.65 -2.03 -18.50
C ALA A 340 1.95 -2.41 -19.25
N ASP A 341 2.77 -1.42 -19.61
CA ASP A 341 4.06 -1.58 -20.31
C ASP A 341 5.27 -1.11 -19.46
N ALA A 342 5.09 -0.89 -18.16
CA ALA A 342 6.18 -0.37 -17.32
C ALA A 342 7.26 -1.44 -17.12
N VAL A 343 8.51 -1.10 -17.48
CA VAL A 343 9.70 -1.95 -17.32
C VAL A 343 10.82 -1.18 -16.62
N GLY A 344 11.59 -1.86 -15.77
CA GLY A 344 12.77 -1.31 -15.06
C GLY A 344 12.50 -0.88 -13.61
N ASN A 345 13.56 -0.73 -12.80
CA ASN A 345 13.50 -0.48 -11.36
C ASN A 345 12.84 0.87 -11.05
N LEU A 346 11.60 0.83 -10.57
CA LEU A 346 10.84 2.03 -10.18
C LEU A 346 11.05 2.38 -8.70
N PRO A 347 11.08 3.68 -8.34
CA PRO A 347 11.21 4.11 -6.95
C PRO A 347 9.97 3.69 -6.14
N ILE A 348 10.18 2.96 -5.05
CA ILE A 348 9.13 2.40 -4.19
C ILE A 348 8.40 3.52 -3.44
N GLY A 349 7.06 3.46 -3.41
CA GLY A 349 6.24 4.34 -2.57
C GLY A 349 5.02 4.92 -3.27
N GLN A 350 4.34 5.82 -2.55
CA GLN A 350 3.23 6.61 -3.07
C GLN A 350 3.79 7.81 -3.83
N ILE A 351 3.46 7.92 -5.11
CA ILE A 351 3.75 9.09 -5.94
C ILE A 351 2.48 9.94 -6.00
N PRO A 352 2.42 11.08 -5.28
CA PRO A 352 1.30 11.99 -5.38
C PRO A 352 1.26 12.62 -6.77
N LEU A 353 0.14 12.45 -7.48
CA LEU A 353 -0.10 13.05 -8.79
C LEU A 353 -1.06 14.24 -8.70
N GLY A 354 -0.72 15.30 -7.97
CA GLY A 354 -1.57 16.51 -7.89
C GLY A 354 -3.05 16.19 -7.61
N ASP A 355 -3.97 16.64 -8.47
CA ASP A 355 -5.42 16.41 -8.37
C ASP A 355 -5.87 14.97 -8.69
N ASN A 356 -4.96 14.11 -9.16
CA ASN A 356 -5.26 12.71 -9.46
C ASN A 356 -4.97 11.81 -8.27
N ALA A 357 -5.72 10.70 -8.19
CA ALA A 357 -5.49 9.69 -7.18
C ALA A 357 -4.06 9.13 -7.27
N PRO A 358 -3.43 8.84 -6.12
CA PRO A 358 -2.02 8.50 -6.05
C PRO A 358 -1.70 7.23 -6.84
N ILE A 359 -0.51 7.22 -7.43
CA ILE A 359 0.08 6.01 -7.97
C ILE A 359 0.94 5.39 -6.90
N TYR A 360 0.87 4.07 -6.80
CA TYR A 360 1.73 3.27 -5.96
C TYR A 360 2.72 2.50 -6.83
N VAL A 361 3.97 2.49 -6.42
CA VAL A 361 5.00 1.61 -6.99
C VAL A 361 5.30 0.55 -5.95
N GLY A 362 4.91 -0.69 -6.23
CA GLY A 362 5.29 -1.87 -5.45
C GLY A 362 6.20 -2.79 -6.25
N GLY A 363 6.94 -3.64 -5.55
CA GLY A 363 7.85 -4.60 -6.16
C GLY A 363 9.01 -3.96 -6.94
N PRO A 364 9.96 -4.76 -7.43
CA PRO A 364 10.72 -4.33 -8.60
C PRO A 364 9.74 -4.29 -9.78
N ASN A 365 9.23 -3.09 -10.09
CA ASN A 365 8.65 -2.70 -11.38
C ASN A 365 7.11 -2.78 -11.53
N ILE A 366 6.31 -2.83 -10.45
CA ILE A 366 4.84 -2.84 -10.59
C ILE A 366 4.25 -1.48 -10.19
N VAL A 367 3.72 -0.75 -11.16
CA VAL A 367 2.94 0.47 -10.94
C VAL A 367 1.47 0.08 -10.83
N PHE A 368 0.83 0.45 -9.72
CA PHE A 368 -0.60 0.23 -9.54
C PHE A 368 -1.28 1.47 -8.95
N GLY A 369 -2.56 1.62 -9.28
CA GLY A 369 -3.43 2.71 -8.87
C GLY A 369 -4.83 2.56 -9.48
N PRO A 370 -5.62 3.64 -9.52
CA PRO A 370 -6.95 3.62 -10.12
C PRO A 370 -6.98 3.22 -11.61
N GLN A 371 -5.82 3.28 -12.26
CA GLN A 371 -5.63 3.00 -13.68
C GLN A 371 -4.78 1.75 -13.94
N THR A 372 -4.45 0.93 -12.94
CA THR A 372 -4.00 -0.45 -13.24
C THR A 372 -5.15 -1.14 -13.95
N ASP A 373 -4.88 -1.96 -14.96
CA ASP A 373 -5.96 -2.55 -15.75
C ASP A 373 -5.87 -4.07 -15.88
N THR A 374 -4.67 -4.65 -15.81
CA THR A 374 -4.42 -6.03 -16.24
C THR A 374 -4.22 -7.04 -15.10
N GLY A 375 -4.06 -6.59 -13.85
CA GLY A 375 -3.70 -7.46 -12.71
C GLY A 375 -2.21 -7.75 -12.62
N ASP A 376 -1.82 -8.55 -11.61
CA ASP A 376 -0.45 -9.01 -11.40
C ASP A 376 0.01 -9.85 -12.59
N PRO A 377 1.07 -9.42 -13.32
CA PRO A 377 1.54 -10.17 -14.46
C PRO A 377 2.10 -11.54 -14.09
N ASN A 378 2.53 -11.74 -12.85
CA ASN A 378 3.05 -13.02 -12.36
C ASN A 378 2.28 -13.42 -11.10
N PRO A 379 1.05 -13.95 -11.22
CA PRO A 379 0.21 -14.26 -10.08
C PRO A 379 0.75 -15.40 -9.19
N THR A 380 1.86 -16.03 -9.59
CA THR A 380 2.54 -17.09 -8.84
C THR A 380 3.07 -16.65 -7.49
N ASP A 381 2.96 -17.52 -6.48
CA ASP A 381 3.48 -17.29 -5.13
C ASP A 381 4.98 -17.60 -5.01
N VAL A 382 5.55 -18.27 -6.01
CA VAL A 382 7.00 -18.50 -6.11
C VAL A 382 7.75 -17.17 -6.24
N GLY A 383 8.74 -16.95 -5.37
CA GLY A 383 9.57 -15.74 -5.40
C GLY A 383 8.87 -14.47 -4.87
N PHE A 384 7.57 -14.52 -4.57
CA PHE A 384 6.85 -13.36 -4.06
C PHE A 384 7.30 -13.02 -2.63
N ALA A 385 7.64 -11.75 -2.44
CA ALA A 385 7.92 -11.18 -1.13
C ALA A 385 7.23 -9.83 -1.03
N ALA A 386 6.27 -9.71 -0.11
CA ALA A 386 5.65 -8.43 0.18
C ALA A 386 6.70 -7.42 0.66
N GLN A 387 6.65 -6.22 0.10
CA GLN A 387 7.61 -5.18 0.45
C GLN A 387 7.27 -4.59 1.80
N SER A 388 8.30 -4.31 2.60
CA SER A 388 8.12 -3.57 3.84
C SER A 388 7.57 -2.18 3.52
N LEU A 389 6.38 -1.87 4.05
CA LEU A 389 5.84 -0.53 3.93
C LEU A 389 6.77 0.44 4.65
N ARG A 390 7.42 1.31 3.89
CA ARG A 390 7.97 2.54 4.45
C ARG A 390 6.80 3.49 4.64
N ILE A 391 6.05 3.30 5.74
CA ILE A 391 5.11 4.32 6.18
C ILE A 391 5.98 5.47 6.70
N ASP A 392 6.37 6.39 5.81
CA ASP A 392 6.83 7.72 6.17
C ASP A 392 5.63 8.48 6.77
N SER A 393 5.11 7.98 7.91
CA SER A 393 4.16 8.66 8.79
C SER A 393 4.81 9.84 9.52
N THR A 394 6.03 10.19 9.11
CA THR A 394 6.63 11.50 9.25
C THR A 394 6.46 12.25 7.93
N ILE A 395 5.28 12.85 7.73
CA ILE A 395 5.20 14.09 6.95
C ILE A 395 5.97 15.12 7.79
N GLY A 396 7.30 15.12 7.63
CA GLY A 396 8.21 15.86 8.50
C GLY A 396 8.40 15.18 9.86
N GLY A 397 9.44 14.36 9.97
CA GLY A 397 10.18 14.29 11.21
C GLY A 397 10.84 15.65 11.38
N ILE A 398 10.08 16.63 11.86
CA ILE A 398 10.70 17.73 12.58
C ILE A 398 11.20 17.08 13.86
N SER A 399 12.35 16.40 13.77
CA SER A 399 13.26 16.42 14.91
C SER A 399 13.33 17.86 15.36
N ASP A 400 13.39 18.11 16.66
CA ASP A 400 13.72 19.41 17.26
C ASP A 400 15.13 19.92 16.83
N ILE A 401 15.50 19.78 15.55
CA ILE A 401 16.45 20.64 14.90
C ILE A 401 15.75 21.99 14.88
N ALA A 402 16.18 22.84 15.82
CA ALA A 402 15.88 24.26 15.79
C ALA A 402 15.91 24.73 14.33
N LYS A 403 14.83 25.41 13.89
CA LYS A 403 14.72 26.04 12.55
C LYS A 403 16.12 26.44 12.08
N PRO A 404 16.59 26.05 10.88
CA PRO A 404 17.90 26.46 10.41
C PRO A 404 17.98 27.98 10.54
N SER A 405 18.68 28.45 11.56
CA SER A 405 18.92 29.87 11.72
C SER A 405 19.91 30.22 10.64
N LEU A 406 19.64 31.28 9.88
CA LEU A 406 20.63 31.86 8.99
C LEU A 406 21.86 32.27 9.84
N ALA A 407 22.81 31.36 9.96
CA ALA A 407 24.03 31.56 10.73
C ALA A 407 24.97 32.37 9.84
N LEU A 408 24.79 33.68 9.82
CA LEU A 408 25.65 34.62 9.10
C LEU A 408 27.09 34.68 9.65
N GLY A 409 27.48 33.79 10.57
CA GLY A 409 28.78 33.82 11.25
C GLY A 409 29.04 35.13 12.00
N LEU A 410 28.00 35.94 12.27
CA LEU A 410 28.15 37.21 12.93
C LEU A 410 28.38 36.98 14.43
N ASN A 411 29.65 36.94 14.81
CA ASN A 411 30.03 37.03 16.22
C ASN A 411 29.63 38.42 16.75
N TYR A 412 28.59 38.47 17.57
CA TYR A 412 28.29 39.66 18.35
C TYR A 412 29.42 39.83 19.36
N ILE A 413 30.18 40.92 19.22
CA ILE A 413 31.13 41.34 20.25
C ILE A 413 30.32 41.53 21.54
N SER A 414 30.62 40.75 22.58
CA SER A 414 29.89 40.81 23.84
C SER A 414 29.89 42.24 24.39
N HIS A 415 28.79 42.64 25.03
CA HIS A 415 28.51 43.99 25.56
C HIS A 415 29.64 44.65 26.40
N SER A 416 30.67 43.91 26.79
CA SER A 416 31.79 44.35 27.62
C SER A 416 32.87 45.15 26.88
N ASP A 417 32.93 45.14 25.55
CA ASP A 417 33.96 45.88 24.78
C ASP A 417 33.38 47.00 23.92
N LEU A 418 32.36 47.71 24.44
CA LEU A 418 31.91 48.96 23.82
C LEU A 418 33.05 49.98 23.88
N ILE A 419 33.73 50.18 22.75
CA ILE A 419 34.68 51.27 22.54
C ILE A 419 33.96 52.57 22.95
N PRO A 420 34.48 53.33 23.93
CA PRO A 420 33.80 54.51 24.43
C PRO A 420 33.57 55.49 23.28
N ARG A 421 32.31 55.83 23.06
CA ARG A 421 31.86 56.72 21.97
C ARG A 421 32.43 58.12 22.21
N ILE A 422 33.57 58.44 21.61
CA ILE A 422 34.12 59.79 21.62
C ILE A 422 33.28 60.64 20.65
N GLY A 423 32.31 61.39 21.20
CA GLY A 423 31.73 62.59 20.59
C GLY A 423 31.37 62.52 19.09
N GLY A 424 30.50 61.59 18.70
CA GLY A 424 29.94 61.51 17.34
C GLY A 424 28.51 62.06 17.24
N PRO A 425 28.06 62.49 16.04
CA PRO A 425 26.74 63.08 15.83
C PRO A 425 25.58 62.15 16.26
N LYS A 426 24.45 62.75 16.66
CA LYS A 426 23.25 62.05 17.15
C LYS A 426 22.64 61.05 16.16
N THR A 427 23.03 61.13 14.88
CA THR A 427 22.57 60.27 13.80
C THR A 427 23.75 59.51 13.22
N LEU A 428 23.67 58.17 13.21
CA LEU A 428 24.65 57.30 12.56
C LEU A 428 24.17 57.06 11.12
N ILE A 429 24.95 57.50 10.14
CA ILE A 429 24.69 57.24 8.72
C ILE A 429 25.60 56.07 8.31
N LEU A 430 25.01 54.97 7.89
CA LEU A 430 25.71 53.77 7.41
C LEU A 430 25.51 53.64 5.90
N PRO A 431 26.46 54.13 5.08
CA PRO A 431 26.38 54.01 3.64
C PRO A 431 26.69 52.56 3.19
N LEU A 432 25.67 51.83 2.75
CA LEU A 432 25.75 50.39 2.44
C LEU A 432 26.87 50.05 1.44
N GLU A 433 26.96 50.77 0.33
CA GLU A 433 27.94 50.56 -0.75
C GLU A 433 29.40 50.80 -0.34
N SER A 434 29.63 51.55 0.74
CA SER A 434 30.97 51.89 1.22
C SER A 434 31.31 51.26 2.57
N THR A 435 30.37 50.58 3.19
CA THR A 435 30.60 49.85 4.44
C THR A 435 31.18 48.48 4.10
N LEU A 436 32.46 48.28 4.40
CA LEU A 436 33.20 47.08 4.01
C LEU A 436 32.98 45.93 5.00
N ILE A 437 32.90 44.71 4.46
CA ILE A 437 32.89 43.47 5.23
C ILE A 437 34.28 42.84 5.12
N VAL A 438 34.87 42.53 6.27
CA VAL A 438 36.21 41.93 6.40
C VAL A 438 36.09 40.64 7.22
N SER A 439 36.80 39.58 6.83
CA SER A 439 36.89 38.36 7.66
C SER A 439 37.89 38.56 8.78
N SER A 440 37.58 37.96 9.94
CA SER A 440 38.48 37.90 11.09
C SER A 440 39.42 36.69 11.07
N GLU A 441 39.22 35.75 10.15
CA GLU A 441 39.90 34.44 10.18
C GLU A 441 41.14 34.34 9.27
N ASP A 442 41.35 35.30 8.37
CA ASP A 442 42.51 35.28 7.48
C ASP A 442 42.95 36.71 7.09
N ASP A 443 44.05 37.18 7.66
CA ASP A 443 44.64 38.51 7.36
C ASP A 443 45.07 38.66 5.88
N ALA A 444 45.14 37.53 5.14
CA ALA A 444 45.47 37.52 3.70
C ALA A 444 44.24 37.73 2.79
N LEU A 445 43.02 37.44 3.26
CA LEU A 445 41.77 37.64 2.51
C LEU A 445 41.24 39.05 2.72
N GLY A 446 42.03 40.04 2.27
CA GLY A 446 41.61 41.44 2.24
C GLY A 446 40.24 41.60 1.57
N LYS A 447 39.40 42.49 2.13
CA LYS A 447 38.07 42.93 1.65
C LYS A 447 37.25 41.84 0.93
N ILE A 448 36.27 41.28 1.63
CA ILE A 448 35.38 40.23 1.08
C ILE A 448 34.22 40.85 0.29
N GLY A 449 33.79 42.05 0.66
CA GLY A 449 32.71 42.76 -0.03
C GLY A 449 32.31 44.05 0.68
N SER A 450 31.17 44.59 0.29
CA SER A 450 30.48 45.70 0.95
C SER A 450 29.11 45.24 1.45
N LEU A 451 28.52 46.02 2.36
CA LEU A 451 27.19 45.74 2.87
C LEU A 451 26.12 45.84 1.76
N GLY A 452 26.36 46.65 0.72
CA GLY A 452 25.52 46.76 -0.48
C GLY A 452 25.54 45.52 -1.39
N ASP A 453 26.49 44.60 -1.22
CA ASP A 453 26.53 43.32 -1.93
C ASP A 453 25.53 42.30 -1.34
N ILE A 454 25.03 42.55 -0.12
CA ILE A 454 24.11 41.67 0.61
C ILE A 454 22.76 42.35 0.81
N LEU A 455 22.73 43.66 1.05
CA LEU A 455 21.53 44.40 1.42
C LEU A 455 21.15 45.43 0.36
N GLN A 456 19.84 45.57 0.14
CA GLN A 456 19.25 46.62 -0.68
C GLN A 456 17.99 47.18 -0.04
N PHE A 457 17.64 48.41 -0.37
CA PHE A 457 16.31 48.92 -0.05
C PHE A 457 15.33 48.48 -1.12
N ASN A 458 14.16 47.99 -0.71
CA ASN A 458 13.07 47.76 -1.64
C ASN A 458 12.47 49.12 -2.03
N ASN A 459 12.42 49.42 -3.33
CA ASN A 459 12.07 50.76 -3.84
C ASN A 459 10.58 50.94 -4.14
N ASP A 460 9.75 49.94 -3.87
CA ASP A 460 8.41 49.89 -4.43
C ASP A 460 7.29 50.53 -3.57
N GLU A 461 7.56 51.03 -2.35
CA GLU A 461 6.56 51.77 -1.55
C GLU A 461 7.16 52.87 -0.66
N GLU A 462 6.28 53.75 -0.12
CA GLU A 462 6.61 54.91 0.74
C GLU A 462 7.44 54.55 2.00
N ASP A 463 7.50 53.26 2.37
CA ASP A 463 8.35 52.72 3.44
C ASP A 463 9.46 51.84 2.86
N SER A 464 10.60 52.44 2.48
CA SER A 464 11.79 51.72 2.01
C SER A 464 12.36 50.80 3.11
N LYS A 465 11.93 49.54 3.14
CA LYS A 465 12.47 48.50 4.03
C LYS A 465 13.81 47.99 3.51
N LEU A 466 14.72 47.70 4.44
CA LEU A 466 16.02 47.08 4.15
C LEU A 466 15.81 45.57 3.97
N CYS A 467 16.21 45.04 2.82
CA CYS A 467 16.00 43.66 2.39
C CYS A 467 17.34 43.02 1.97
N ILE A 468 17.38 41.69 1.95
CA ILE A 468 18.51 40.92 1.41
C ILE A 468 18.39 40.83 -0.11
N LYS A 469 19.50 41.00 -0.82
CA LYS A 469 19.59 40.80 -2.27
C LYS A 469 19.44 39.32 -2.63
N LEU A 470 18.48 38.97 -3.47
CA LEU A 470 18.31 37.59 -3.96
C LEU A 470 19.45 37.16 -4.90
N ASP A 471 20.18 38.09 -5.50
CA ASP A 471 21.40 37.81 -6.25
C ASP A 471 22.67 37.82 -5.39
N ALA A 472 22.54 37.95 -4.07
CA ALA A 472 23.65 37.79 -3.14
C ALA A 472 24.31 36.42 -3.33
N ARG A 473 25.64 36.43 -3.36
CA ARG A 473 26.45 35.22 -3.53
C ARG A 473 26.47 34.43 -2.23
N ILE A 474 26.12 33.16 -2.31
CA ILE A 474 26.26 32.20 -1.22
C ILE A 474 27.42 31.26 -1.53
N VAL A 475 28.16 30.89 -0.50
CA VAL A 475 29.36 30.05 -0.61
C VAL A 475 29.18 28.82 0.27
N ASP A 476 29.67 27.68 -0.20
CA ASP A 476 29.70 26.46 0.60
C ASP A 476 30.63 26.66 1.81
N ILE A 477 30.16 26.29 3.00
CA ILE A 477 30.93 26.41 4.25
C ILE A 477 32.15 25.48 4.27
N THR A 478 32.14 24.43 3.46
CA THR A 478 33.22 23.43 3.36
C THR A 478 34.13 23.64 2.14
N ASP A 479 33.68 24.40 1.13
CA ASP A 479 34.45 24.71 -0.08
C ASP A 479 34.15 26.14 -0.59
N THR A 480 34.94 27.10 -0.12
CA THR A 480 34.79 28.53 -0.46
C THR A 480 35.03 28.87 -1.93
N THR A 481 35.43 27.89 -2.76
CA THR A 481 35.61 28.07 -4.21
C THR A 481 34.33 27.82 -5.01
N LYS A 482 33.30 27.20 -4.40
CA LYS A 482 31.99 26.96 -5.02
C LYS A 482 31.00 28.05 -4.58
N PHE A 483 30.41 28.73 -5.56
CA PHE A 483 29.46 29.82 -5.32
C PHE A 483 28.18 29.62 -6.13
N GLY A 484 27.04 29.94 -5.51
CA GLY A 484 25.73 30.07 -6.14
C GLY A 484 25.09 31.41 -5.80
N LYS A 485 23.96 31.75 -6.43
CA LYS A 485 23.13 32.90 -6.01
C LYS A 485 22.05 32.41 -5.06
N LEU A 486 21.64 33.26 -4.12
CA LEU A 486 20.54 32.94 -3.22
C LEU A 486 19.24 32.58 -3.98
N ASN A 487 18.98 33.23 -5.13
CA ASN A 487 17.85 32.93 -6.01
C ASN A 487 17.97 31.59 -6.75
N ASP A 488 19.13 30.94 -6.76
CA ASP A 488 19.24 29.60 -7.36
C ASP A 488 18.59 28.55 -6.46
N VAL A 489 18.49 28.84 -5.16
CA VAL A 489 17.94 27.93 -4.15
C VAL A 489 16.56 28.41 -3.70
N TRP A 490 16.39 29.70 -3.43
CA TRP A 490 15.18 30.26 -2.81
C TRP A 490 14.45 31.23 -3.74
N SER A 491 13.13 31.28 -3.65
CA SER A 491 12.26 32.26 -4.31
C SER A 491 11.39 32.98 -3.29
N ILE A 492 10.85 34.13 -3.65
CA ILE A 492 9.77 34.75 -2.89
C ILE A 492 8.46 34.21 -3.46
N ALA A 493 7.66 33.58 -2.62
CA ALA A 493 6.28 33.24 -2.93
C ALA A 493 5.37 34.34 -2.38
N GLU A 494 4.45 34.81 -3.21
CA GLU A 494 3.37 35.69 -2.76
C GLU A 494 2.31 34.82 -2.11
N ASP A 495 2.14 34.96 -0.80
CA ASP A 495 0.98 34.47 -0.05
C ASP A 495 0.12 35.69 0.31
N GLU A 496 -1.20 35.50 0.45
CA GLU A 496 -2.26 36.50 0.24
C GLU A 496 -2.13 37.85 0.99
N ASP A 497 -1.20 38.01 1.93
CA ASP A 497 -0.83 39.29 2.54
C ASP A 497 0.68 39.44 2.89
N GLU A 498 1.55 38.46 2.60
CA GLU A 498 2.99 38.52 2.94
C GLU A 498 3.89 37.84 1.89
N ASN A 499 5.07 38.43 1.67
CA ASN A 499 6.13 37.82 0.88
C ASN A 499 6.91 36.82 1.72
N VAL A 500 6.72 35.52 1.47
CA VAL A 500 7.38 34.45 2.22
C VAL A 500 8.51 33.84 1.38
N LEU A 501 9.62 33.50 2.05
CA LEU A 501 10.79 32.90 1.44
C LEU A 501 10.56 31.39 1.25
N ALA A 502 10.47 30.94 0.01
CA ALA A 502 10.18 29.56 -0.36
C ALA A 502 11.39 28.90 -1.04
N ASN A 503 11.51 27.59 -0.89
CA ASN A 503 12.55 26.80 -1.58
C ASN A 503 12.07 26.52 -3.01
N LYS A 504 12.94 26.67 -4.01
CA LYS A 504 12.58 26.34 -5.40
C LYS A 504 12.49 24.82 -5.56
N THR A 505 11.44 24.35 -6.24
CA THR A 505 11.25 22.92 -6.57
C THR A 505 12.36 22.36 -7.48
N THR A 506 13.13 23.22 -8.13
CA THR A 506 14.30 22.85 -8.95
C THR A 506 15.62 22.83 -8.16
N ALA A 507 15.60 23.11 -6.85
CA ALA A 507 16.81 23.10 -6.02
C ALA A 507 17.19 21.65 -5.69
N VAL A 508 18.33 21.19 -6.20
CA VAL A 508 18.86 19.84 -5.95
C VAL A 508 19.82 19.89 -4.77
N TYR A 509 19.52 19.13 -3.72
CA TYR A 509 20.40 18.93 -2.57
C TYR A 509 21.10 17.57 -2.74
N THR A 510 22.44 17.55 -2.73
CA THR A 510 23.23 16.34 -3.00
C THR A 510 24.28 16.14 -1.92
N ASP A 511 24.47 14.91 -1.43
CA ASP A 511 25.62 14.49 -0.62
C ASP A 511 26.65 13.65 -1.41
N GLN A 512 26.61 13.71 -2.74
CA GLN A 512 27.46 12.95 -3.67
C GLN A 512 27.32 11.42 -3.58
N SER A 513 26.24 10.88 -4.14
CA SER A 513 26.29 9.60 -4.87
C SER A 513 25.23 9.58 -5.98
N ASP A 514 25.69 9.28 -7.20
CA ASP A 514 25.03 9.23 -8.52
C ASP A 514 23.49 9.13 -8.56
N ILE A 515 22.85 10.05 -9.31
CA ILE A 515 21.43 9.95 -9.73
C ILE A 515 21.32 10.36 -11.21
N ALA A 516 20.61 9.53 -11.99
CA ALA A 516 20.03 9.91 -13.28
C ALA A 516 18.64 10.52 -13.05
N GLU A 517 18.34 11.60 -13.76
CA GLU A 517 17.08 12.35 -13.65
C GLU A 517 15.89 11.47 -14.05
N PHE A 518 14.93 11.28 -13.14
CA PHE A 518 13.69 10.53 -13.35
C PHE A 518 12.54 11.53 -13.44
N ASP A 519 11.96 11.68 -14.63
CA ASP A 519 10.89 12.64 -14.91
C ASP A 519 9.64 11.92 -15.45
N PHE A 520 8.47 12.47 -15.13
CA PHE A 520 7.18 12.04 -15.68
C PHE A 520 6.68 13.12 -16.62
N LYS A 521 6.45 12.77 -17.89
CA LYS A 521 5.95 13.71 -18.89
C LYS A 521 4.62 13.26 -19.45
N TYR A 522 3.71 14.22 -19.60
CA TYR A 522 2.44 14.02 -20.27
C TYR A 522 2.59 14.33 -21.77
N ASP A 523 2.36 13.33 -22.61
CA ASP A 523 2.25 13.47 -24.06
C ASP A 523 0.83 13.91 -24.41
N THR A 524 0.70 15.16 -24.84
CA THR A 524 -0.57 15.77 -25.25
C THR A 524 -1.08 15.24 -26.58
N ASP A 525 -0.19 14.73 -27.45
CA ASP A 525 -0.57 14.28 -28.79
C ASP A 525 -1.08 12.83 -28.76
N GLY A 526 -0.57 12.02 -27.83
CA GLY A 526 -1.01 10.65 -27.56
C GLY A 526 -2.01 10.48 -26.41
N GLU A 527 -2.25 11.53 -25.60
CA GLU A 527 -2.97 11.49 -24.32
C GLU A 527 -2.37 10.45 -23.34
N LYS A 528 -1.05 10.40 -23.21
CA LYS A 528 -0.33 9.37 -22.42
C LYS A 528 0.61 9.97 -21.37
N TRP A 529 0.78 9.27 -20.26
CA TRP A 529 1.82 9.52 -19.26
C TRP A 529 2.96 8.52 -19.41
N GLY A 530 4.21 8.98 -19.45
CA GLY A 530 5.39 8.12 -19.44
C GLY A 530 6.28 8.39 -18.24
N ALA A 531 7.03 7.37 -17.80
CA ALA A 531 7.97 7.43 -16.68
C ALA A 531 9.40 7.13 -17.14
N GLY A 532 10.36 7.99 -16.77
CA GLY A 532 11.79 7.74 -16.98
C GLY A 532 12.24 7.68 -18.46
N THR A 533 13.24 6.85 -18.75
CA THR A 533 13.89 6.73 -20.08
C THR A 533 12.98 6.17 -21.19
N ALA A 534 11.71 5.88 -20.91
CA ALA A 534 10.73 5.46 -21.90
C ALA A 534 10.56 6.48 -23.05
N PHE A 535 10.88 7.76 -22.80
CA PHE A 535 10.89 8.81 -23.83
C PHE A 535 12.12 8.81 -24.75
N LEU A 536 13.15 8.00 -24.48
CA LEU A 536 14.40 7.98 -25.26
C LEU A 536 14.40 6.96 -26.41
N LYS A 537 13.28 6.29 -26.69
CA LYS A 537 13.10 5.64 -27.99
C LYS A 537 12.57 6.67 -28.98
N GLU A 538 13.46 7.53 -29.46
CA GLU A 538 13.25 8.15 -30.77
C GLU A 538 13.05 7.02 -31.78
N GLU A 539 11.99 7.12 -32.57
CA GLU A 539 11.76 6.30 -33.76
C GLU A 539 12.94 6.50 -34.73
N ASP A 540 13.96 5.65 -34.62
CA ASP A 540 14.94 5.46 -35.68
C ASP A 540 14.62 4.16 -36.44
N ALA A 541 13.99 4.38 -37.61
CA ALA A 541 13.86 3.54 -38.82
C ALA A 541 12.95 2.29 -38.82
#